data_AF-A0AAD7KAW2-F1
#
_entry.id   AF-A0AAD7KAW2-F1
#
_cell.length_a   1.000
_cell.length_b   1.000
_cell.length_c   1.000
_cell.angle_alpha   90.00
_cell.angle_beta   90.00
_cell.angle_gamma   90.00
#
_symmetry.space_group_name_H-M   'P 1'
#
loop_
_entity.id
_entity.type
_entity.pdbx_description
1 polymer ?
#
loop_
_entity_poly.entity_id
_entity_poly.type
_entity_poly.pdbx_seq_one_letter_code
_entity_poly.pdbx_strand_id
1 'polypeptide(L)'
;MRFFGTSSRRNQRHHRAFYRRDPDRVAGGYKAALSNPKTTRAGRKHAEAELHAMGRSAHVPLMTKIKRALGMHKTPRRQREESRREREYSRPTKRRQRRREREYVAREY
;
A
#
# COMPACT_ATOMS: atom_id res chain seq x y z
N MET A 1 -38.77 20.55 -20.29
CA MET A 1 -38.34 20.19 -18.92
C MET A 1 -37.84 18.76 -18.91
N ARG A 2 -36.57 18.50 -18.52
CA ARG A 2 -36.03 17.15 -18.26
C ARG A 2 -35.21 17.18 -16.97
N PHE A 3 -35.58 16.32 -16.03
CA PHE A 3 -34.99 16.19 -14.70
C PHE A 3 -33.61 15.51 -14.76
N PHE A 4 -32.59 16.10 -14.14
CA PHE A 4 -31.30 15.45 -13.89
C PHE A 4 -31.37 14.64 -12.61
N GLY A 5 -31.56 13.33 -12.75
CA GLY A 5 -31.21 12.36 -11.72
C GLY A 5 -29.75 11.93 -11.90
N THR A 6 -28.86 12.33 -11.00
CA THR A 6 -27.56 11.66 -10.85
C THR A 6 -27.26 11.41 -9.38
N SER A 7 -27.66 10.21 -8.96
CA SER A 7 -26.88 9.26 -8.18
C SER A 7 -26.08 9.82 -7.00
N SER A 8 -26.72 9.69 -5.83
CA SER A 8 -26.12 9.26 -4.58
C SER A 8 -24.80 8.50 -4.78
N ARG A 9 -23.66 9.15 -4.54
CA ARG A 9 -22.43 8.47 -4.14
C ARG A 9 -22.11 8.88 -2.73
N ARG A 10 -22.84 8.21 -1.84
CA ARG A 10 -22.54 7.90 -0.45
C ARG A 10 -21.03 8.00 -0.18
N ASN A 11 -20.59 9.18 0.23
CA ASN A 11 -19.29 9.36 0.85
C ASN A 11 -19.47 8.85 2.28
N GLN A 12 -19.51 7.51 2.42
CA GLN A 12 -19.44 6.84 3.70
C GLN A 12 -18.05 7.11 4.24
N ARG A 13 -17.91 8.29 4.85
CA ARG A 13 -16.83 8.62 5.76
C ARG A 13 -16.79 7.49 6.76
N HIS A 14 -15.76 6.66 6.63
CA HIS A 14 -15.53 5.49 7.46
C HIS A 14 -15.74 5.89 8.92
N HIS A 15 -16.88 5.46 9.44
CA HIS A 15 -17.31 5.74 10.78
C HIS A 15 -16.21 5.29 11.74
N ARG A 16 -15.86 6.22 12.63
CA ARG A 16 -15.15 5.95 13.89
C ARG A 16 -15.93 4.88 14.66
N ALA A 17 -15.66 3.61 14.40
CA ALA A 17 -16.15 2.44 15.13
C ALA A 17 -15.26 1.28 14.65
N PHE A 18 -14.49 0.56 15.47
CA PHE A 18 -14.78 0.03 16.77
C PHE A 18 -13.46 -0.23 17.52
N TYR A 19 -13.44 0.02 18.81
CA TYR A 19 -12.36 -0.33 19.75
C TYR A 19 -12.25 -1.85 20.01
N ARG A 20 -12.60 -2.71 19.05
CA ARG A 20 -12.34 -4.14 19.15
C ARG A 20 -10.98 -4.42 18.54
N ARG A 21 -10.08 -4.97 19.36
CA ARG A 21 -8.81 -5.54 18.89
C ARG A 21 -9.13 -6.71 17.99
N ASP A 22 -9.13 -6.44 16.69
CA ASP A 22 -9.21 -7.46 15.67
C ASP A 22 -7.99 -8.40 15.80
N PRO A 23 -8.19 -9.69 16.11
CA PRO A 23 -7.09 -10.63 16.34
C PRO A 23 -6.19 -10.77 15.10
N ASP A 24 -6.70 -10.57 13.88
CA ASP A 24 -5.87 -10.56 12.66
C ASP A 24 -4.93 -9.36 12.64
N ARG A 25 -5.42 -8.18 13.04
CA ARG A 25 -4.59 -6.97 13.13
C ARG A 25 -3.52 -7.08 14.21
N VAL A 26 -3.87 -7.65 15.35
CA VAL A 26 -2.92 -7.89 16.45
C VAL A 26 -1.79 -8.82 16.00
N ALA A 27 -2.11 -9.96 15.38
CA ALA A 27 -1.09 -10.85 14.83
C ALA A 27 -0.29 -10.21 13.70
N GLY A 28 -0.92 -9.36 12.87
CA GLY A 28 -0.20 -8.54 11.90
C GLY A 28 0.86 -7.66 12.55
N GLY A 29 0.54 -7.04 13.70
CA GLY A 29 1.47 -6.26 14.50
C GLY A 29 2.66 -7.08 15.02
N TYR A 30 2.41 -8.27 15.58
CA TYR A 30 3.50 -9.15 16.04
C TYR A 30 4.37 -9.64 14.89
N LYS A 31 3.78 -10.02 13.74
CA LYS A 31 4.55 -10.37 12.52
C LYS A 31 5.41 -9.21 12.04
N ALA A 32 4.89 -7.98 12.09
CA ALA A 32 5.65 -6.79 11.76
C ALA A 32 6.83 -6.59 12.72
N ALA A 33 6.64 -6.82 14.02
CA ALA A 33 7.70 -6.73 15.03
C ALA A 33 8.84 -7.73 14.78
N LEU A 34 8.53 -8.97 14.39
CA LEU A 34 9.53 -9.96 13.96
C LEU A 34 10.33 -9.53 12.72
N SER A 35 9.66 -8.79 11.84
CA SER A 35 10.22 -8.29 10.58
C SER A 35 10.77 -6.86 10.68
N ASN A 36 10.91 -6.26 11.86
CA ASN A 36 11.50 -4.93 11.98
C ASN A 36 12.92 -5.07 12.52
N PRO A 37 13.97 -4.62 11.79
CA PRO A 37 15.35 -4.77 12.24
C PRO A 37 15.63 -3.99 13.54
N LYS A 38 14.81 -2.97 13.84
CA LYS A 38 14.93 -2.12 15.03
C LYS A 38 14.26 -2.74 16.27
N THR A 39 13.53 -3.84 16.13
CA THR A 39 12.90 -4.50 17.28
C THR A 39 13.96 -5.21 18.11
N THR A 40 13.91 -4.98 19.42
CA THR A 40 14.80 -5.64 20.38
C THR A 40 14.66 -7.17 20.33
N ARG A 41 15.68 -7.88 20.80
CA ARG A 41 15.64 -9.36 20.89
C ARG A 41 14.49 -9.84 21.77
N ALA A 42 14.29 -9.19 22.92
CA ALA A 42 13.20 -9.50 23.84
C ALA A 42 11.83 -9.25 23.21
N GLY A 43 11.65 -8.12 22.50
CA GLY A 43 10.40 -7.81 21.80
C GLY A 43 10.07 -8.81 20.70
N ARG A 44 11.07 -9.33 19.98
CA ARG A 44 10.89 -10.40 18.99
C ARG A 44 10.48 -11.72 19.65
N LYS A 45 11.14 -12.12 20.74
CA LYS A 45 10.78 -13.33 21.50
C LYS A 45 9.35 -13.27 22.03
N HIS A 46 8.94 -12.12 22.55
CA HIS A 46 7.56 -11.89 22.99
C HIS A 46 6.56 -12.00 21.82
N ALA A 47 6.84 -11.36 20.69
CA ALA A 47 5.99 -11.45 19.51
C ALA A 47 5.87 -12.89 18.96
N GLU A 48 6.94 -13.67 19.00
CA GLU A 48 6.93 -15.10 18.67
C GLU A 48 6.02 -15.90 19.61
N ALA A 49 6.15 -15.70 20.92
CA ALA A 49 5.34 -16.38 21.93
C ALA A 49 3.84 -16.06 21.78
N GLU A 50 3.51 -14.78 21.56
CA GLU A 50 2.12 -14.34 21.33
C GLU A 50 1.52 -14.93 20.05
N LEU A 51 2.28 -14.96 18.96
CA LEU A 51 1.80 -15.59 17.71
C LEU A 51 1.56 -17.08 17.90
N HIS A 52 2.42 -17.76 18.65
CA HIS A 52 2.26 -19.19 18.94
C HIS A 52 1.04 -19.45 19.85
N ALA A 53 0.83 -18.63 20.89
CA ALA A 53 -0.35 -18.69 21.74
C ALA A 53 -1.65 -18.45 20.95
N MET A 54 -1.60 -17.62 19.91
CA MET A 54 -2.73 -17.39 18.98
C MET A 54 -2.90 -18.49 17.92
N GLY A 55 -2.09 -19.56 17.94
CA GLY A 55 -2.13 -20.62 16.92
C GLY A 55 -1.71 -20.16 15.52
N ARG A 56 -1.00 -19.02 15.43
CA ARG A 56 -0.54 -18.46 14.15
C ARG A 56 0.95 -18.72 13.93
N SER A 57 1.32 -18.88 12.67
CA SER A 57 2.73 -19.04 12.30
C SER A 57 3.51 -17.74 12.52
N ALA A 58 4.54 -17.82 13.36
CA ALA A 58 5.58 -16.80 13.52
C ALA A 58 6.60 -16.82 12.36
N HIS A 59 6.43 -17.71 11.38
CA HIS A 59 7.39 -17.95 10.32
C HIS A 59 7.46 -16.75 9.36
N VAL A 60 8.55 -16.00 9.47
CA VAL A 60 8.96 -15.05 8.44
C VAL A 60 9.61 -15.86 7.30
N PRO A 61 9.18 -15.71 6.03
CA PRO A 61 9.73 -16.47 4.92
C PRO A 61 11.25 -16.38 4.87
N LEU A 62 11.93 -17.50 4.60
CA LEU A 62 13.41 -17.58 4.55
C LEU A 62 14.02 -16.47 3.69
N MET A 63 13.43 -16.20 2.53
CA MET A 63 13.86 -15.13 1.63
C MET A 63 13.84 -13.74 2.28
N THR A 64 12.87 -13.46 3.15
CA THR A 64 12.79 -12.19 3.89
C THR A 64 13.92 -12.06 4.92
N LYS A 65 14.37 -13.19 5.50
CA LYS A 65 15.52 -13.22 6.42
C LYS A 65 16.83 -13.02 5.65
N ILE A 66 17.03 -13.75 4.55
CA ILE A 66 18.21 -13.66 3.69
C ILE A 66 18.37 -12.25 3.14
N LYS A 67 17.31 -11.71 2.53
CA LYS A 67 17.28 -10.36 1.97
C LYS A 67 17.66 -9.28 2.99
N ARG A 68 17.33 -9.51 4.26
CA ARG A 68 17.64 -8.60 5.37
C ARG A 68 19.07 -8.77 5.88
N ALA A 69 19.54 -10.01 6.03
CA ALA A 69 20.91 -10.32 6.42
C ALA A 69 21.92 -9.74 5.41
N LEU A 70 21.56 -9.74 4.13
CA LEU A 70 22.37 -9.19 3.04
C LEU A 70 22.16 -7.68 2.80
N GLY A 71 21.38 -6.99 3.63
CA GLY A 71 21.13 -5.56 3.47
C GLY A 71 20.34 -5.18 2.20
N MET A 72 19.72 -6.14 1.50
CA MET A 72 18.97 -5.93 0.25
C MET A 72 17.52 -5.50 0.54
N HIS A 73 17.31 -4.42 1.29
CA HIS A 73 15.95 -3.90 1.51
C HIS A 73 15.36 -3.36 0.19
N LYS A 74 14.03 -3.49 0.00
CA LYS A 74 13.35 -2.97 -1.21
C LYS A 74 13.77 -1.50 -1.41
N THR A 75 14.03 -1.13 -2.66
CA THR A 75 14.40 0.22 -3.13
C THR A 75 13.91 1.31 -2.16
N PRO A 76 14.78 2.19 -1.65
CA PRO A 76 14.42 3.19 -0.66
C PRO A 76 13.17 3.94 -1.15
N ARG A 77 12.25 4.25 -0.23
CA ARG A 77 10.95 4.86 -0.53
C ARG A 77 11.05 6.04 -1.52
N ARG A 78 12.17 6.76 -1.48
CA ARG A 78 12.59 7.81 -2.41
C ARG A 78 12.62 7.36 -3.89
N GLN A 79 13.25 6.22 -4.21
CA GLN A 79 13.26 5.68 -5.57
C GLN A 79 11.85 5.28 -6.04
N ARG A 80 10.99 4.78 -5.15
CA ARG A 80 9.60 4.44 -5.51
C ARG A 80 8.76 5.69 -5.80
N GLU A 81 9.02 6.78 -5.08
CA GLU A 81 8.40 8.09 -5.34
C GLU A 81 8.93 8.70 -6.64
N GLU A 82 10.22 8.55 -6.92
CA GLU A 82 10.86 8.98 -8.17
C GLU A 82 10.31 8.21 -9.37
N SER A 83 10.25 6.88 -9.32
CA SER A 83 9.61 6.07 -10.38
C SER A 83 8.11 6.33 -10.51
N ARG A 84 7.43 6.77 -9.44
CA ARG A 84 6.02 7.22 -9.52
C ARG A 84 5.91 8.56 -10.21
N ARG A 85 6.77 9.52 -9.85
CA ARG A 85 6.86 10.85 -10.48
C ARG A 85 7.21 10.74 -11.96
N GLU A 86 8.16 9.88 -12.33
CA GLU A 86 8.51 9.62 -13.74
C GLU A 86 7.34 9.02 -14.53
N ARG A 87 6.60 8.07 -13.95
CA ARG A 87 5.36 7.54 -14.56
C ARG A 87 4.27 8.59 -14.67
N GLU A 88 4.21 9.52 -13.74
CA GLU A 88 3.26 10.64 -13.76
C GLU A 88 3.64 11.68 -14.82
N TYR A 89 4.94 11.97 -14.97
CA TYR A 89 5.48 12.87 -16.00
C TYR A 89 5.33 12.31 -17.42
N SER A 90 5.49 10.99 -17.59
CA SER A 90 5.34 10.32 -18.89
C SER A 90 3.89 10.05 -19.29
N ARG A 91 2.92 10.24 -18.39
CA ARG A 91 1.50 10.09 -18.72
C ARG A 91 0.96 11.41 -19.27
N PRO A 92 0.68 11.52 -20.58
CA PRO A 92 0.00 12.69 -21.09
C PRO A 92 -1.36 12.79 -20.40
N THR A 93 -1.65 13.95 -19.80
CA THR A 93 -2.96 14.17 -19.19
C THR A 93 -4.05 13.99 -20.25
N LYS A 94 -5.20 13.41 -19.88
CA LYS A 94 -6.32 13.17 -20.82
C LYS A 94 -6.71 14.43 -21.61
N ARG A 95 -6.49 15.61 -21.03
CA ARG A 95 -6.72 16.93 -21.64
C ARG A 95 -5.72 17.26 -22.76
N ARG A 96 -4.46 16.82 -22.64
CA ARG A 96 -3.41 16.95 -23.67
C ARG A 96 -3.62 15.98 -24.83
N GLN A 97 -4.10 14.76 -24.56
CA GLN A 97 -4.48 13.79 -25.60
C GLN A 97 -5.63 14.31 -26.46
N ARG A 98 -6.72 14.78 -25.83
CA ARG A 98 -7.88 15.35 -26.54
C ARG A 98 -7.55 16.57 -27.40
N ARG A 99 -6.58 17.40 -26.97
CA ARG A 99 -6.14 18.56 -27.77
C ARG A 99 -5.36 18.12 -29.01
N ARG A 100 -4.48 17.12 -28.89
CA ARG A 100 -3.75 16.55 -30.03
C ARG A 100 -4.68 15.84 -31.02
N GLU A 101 -5.66 15.08 -30.54
CA GLU A 101 -6.67 14.45 -31.39
C GLU A 101 -7.46 15.50 -32.19
N ARG A 102 -7.85 16.62 -31.55
CA ARG A 102 -8.51 17.74 -32.24
C ARG A 102 -7.63 18.43 -33.27
N GLU A 103 -6.36 18.65 -32.96
CA GLU A 103 -5.40 19.27 -33.90
C GLU A 103 -5.06 18.33 -35.08
N TYR A 104 -5.07 17.01 -34.89
CA TYR A 104 -4.85 16.04 -35.97
C TYR A 104 -6.04 15.99 -36.92
N VAL A 105 -7.27 15.91 -36.39
CA VAL A 105 -8.50 15.95 -37.20
C VAL A 105 -8.63 17.27 -37.97
N ALA A 106 -8.15 18.39 -37.42
CA ALA A 106 -8.17 19.69 -38.09
C ALA A 106 -7.09 19.85 -39.19
N ARG A 107 -6.11 18.94 -39.29
CA ARG A 107 -5.08 18.94 -40.35
C ARG A 107 -5.40 17.99 -41.51
N GLU A 108 -6.38 17.10 -41.36
CA GLU A 108 -6.80 16.15 -42.42
C GLU A 108 -7.98 16.65 -43.28
N TYR A 109 -8.46 17.88 -43.05
CA TYR A 109 -9.44 18.57 -43.89
C TYR A 109 -8.81 19.80 -44.54
#